data_AF-A0A8T4P8R3-F1
#
_entry.id   AF-A0A8T4P8R3-F1
#
_cell.length_a   1.000
_cell.length_b   1.000
_cell.length_c   1.000
_cell.angle_alpha   90.00
_cell.angle_beta   90.00
_cell.angle_gamma   90.00
#
_symmetry.space_group_name_H-M   'P 1'
#
loop_
_entity.id
_entity.type
_entity.pdbx_description
1 polymer ?
#
loop_
_entity_poly.entity_id
_entity_poly.type
_entity_poly.pdbx_seq_one_letter_code
_entity_poly.pdbx_strand_id
1 'polypeptide(L)'
;MGEFVDLIDKIGKYYKFTPSELKGFIITILILGFIVGFNDGRATTNIDWFWIKNLINSILIVTFTLLIRESAHKIAALSVGYRAEYKMWTFGLLIGVVIAFISGGKVWVLLPAGIILHHMAGHRLGFFRYGLDYFGTGLVSATGPIANMLMAVFLKALMYFNPLNQLLQKAILFNIVFAVYTILPIPPMDGSRMLFGSRMVYAFIFCSIIGGAIFLLIDIPVLLSVLGALVVGFLGWILYYVFWEKGLWGGPYPKW
;
A
#
# COMPACT_ATOMS: atom_id res chain seq x y z
N MET A 1 -4.33 -22.90 17.23
CA MET A 1 -5.69 -22.42 17.55
C MET A 1 -5.68 -21.21 18.49
N GLY A 2 -4.90 -21.21 19.59
CA GLY A 2 -4.90 -20.10 20.56
C GLY A 2 -4.60 -18.72 19.98
N GLU A 3 -3.61 -18.59 19.11
CA GLU A 3 -3.25 -17.30 18.48
C GLU A 3 -4.34 -16.73 17.56
N PHE A 4 -5.06 -17.59 16.83
CA PHE A 4 -6.17 -17.16 15.99
C PHE A 4 -7.37 -16.69 16.81
N VAL A 5 -7.68 -17.39 17.92
CA VAL A 5 -8.76 -16.99 18.83
C VAL A 5 -8.44 -15.67 19.52
N ASP A 6 -7.19 -15.49 19.95
CA ASP A 6 -6.69 -14.23 20.52
C ASP A 6 -6.77 -13.08 19.50
N LEU A 7 -6.41 -13.32 18.24
CA LEU A 7 -6.56 -12.32 17.18
C LEU A 7 -8.02 -11.91 16.98
N ILE A 8 -8.94 -12.87 16.93
CA ILE A 8 -10.38 -12.60 16.76
C ILE A 8 -10.91 -11.77 17.94
N ASP A 9 -10.53 -12.09 19.17
CA ASP A 9 -10.90 -11.31 20.37
C ASP A 9 -10.32 -9.88 20.32
N LYS A 10 -9.05 -9.73 19.92
CA LYS A 10 -8.41 -8.43 19.73
C LYS A 10 -9.12 -7.59 18.67
N ILE A 11 -9.52 -8.20 17.55
CA ILE A 11 -10.29 -7.52 16.50
C ILE A 11 -11.62 -7.02 17.07
N GLY A 12 -12.38 -7.88 17.77
CA GLY A 12 -13.65 -7.50 18.37
C GLY A 12 -13.54 -6.34 19.37
N LYS A 13 -12.44 -6.26 20.13
CA LYS A 13 -12.26 -5.25 21.19
C LYS A 13 -11.59 -3.96 20.72
N TYR A 14 -10.61 -4.05 19.82
CA TYR A 14 -9.67 -2.97 19.52
C TYR A 14 -9.71 -2.47 18.07
N TYR A 15 -10.45 -3.12 17.18
CA TYR A 15 -10.70 -2.58 15.84
C TYR A 15 -11.66 -1.39 15.93
N LYS A 16 -11.12 -0.20 16.19
CA LYS A 16 -11.88 1.05 16.29
C LYS A 16 -11.23 2.12 15.42
N PHE A 17 -12.06 2.98 14.86
CA PHE A 17 -11.64 4.19 14.15
C PHE A 17 -11.82 5.38 15.08
N THR A 18 -10.81 6.22 15.18
CA THR A 18 -10.96 7.49 15.92
C THR A 18 -11.66 8.54 15.05
N PRO A 19 -12.38 9.52 15.62
CA PRO A 19 -13.04 10.56 14.83
C PRO A 19 -12.08 11.39 13.98
N SER A 20 -10.86 11.63 14.47
CA SER A 20 -9.78 12.32 13.73
C SER A 20 -9.29 11.49 12.54
N GLU A 21 -9.12 10.19 12.75
CA GLU A 21 -8.76 9.23 11.71
C GLU A 21 -9.81 9.19 10.59
N LEU A 22 -11.09 9.10 10.95
CA LEU A 22 -12.19 9.04 10.00
C LEU A 22 -12.31 10.33 9.17
N LYS A 23 -12.09 11.50 9.79
CA LYS A 23 -12.02 12.78 9.07
C LYS A 23 -10.87 12.79 8.04
N GLY A 24 -9.67 12.38 8.46
CA GLY A 24 -8.52 12.32 7.55
C GLY A 24 -8.70 11.31 6.42
N PHE A 25 -9.36 10.19 6.72
CA PHE A 25 -9.71 9.16 5.76
C PHE A 25 -10.68 9.67 4.68
N ILE A 26 -11.77 10.35 5.08
CA ILE A 26 -12.72 10.96 4.14
C ILE A 26 -12.05 12.02 3.27
N ILE A 27 -11.22 12.88 3.85
CA ILE A 27 -10.48 13.91 3.09
C ILE A 27 -9.57 13.25 2.05
N THR A 28 -8.89 12.17 2.42
CA THR A 28 -8.04 11.41 1.49
C THR A 28 -8.86 10.82 0.35
N ILE A 29 -10.01 10.19 0.64
CA ILE A 29 -10.90 9.61 -0.38
C ILE A 29 -11.31 10.67 -1.40
N LEU A 30 -11.74 11.84 -0.93
CA LEU A 30 -12.21 12.91 -1.81
C LEU A 30 -11.07 13.45 -2.69
N ILE A 31 -9.89 13.69 -2.11
CA ILE A 31 -8.75 14.25 -2.84
C ILE A 31 -8.21 13.23 -3.86
N LEU A 32 -7.98 11.98 -3.45
CA LEU A 32 -7.48 10.96 -4.38
C LEU A 32 -8.52 10.59 -5.44
N GLY A 33 -9.80 10.55 -5.06
CA GLY A 33 -10.90 10.34 -6.00
C GLY A 33 -10.96 11.44 -7.05
N PHE A 34 -10.73 12.70 -6.65
CA PHE A 34 -10.61 13.83 -7.56
C PHE A 34 -9.38 13.71 -8.48
N ILE A 35 -8.19 13.39 -7.94
CA ILE A 35 -6.96 13.23 -8.74
C ILE A 35 -7.14 12.17 -9.83
N VAL A 36 -7.72 11.02 -9.48
CA VAL A 36 -7.94 9.90 -10.41
C VAL A 36 -9.12 10.17 -11.36
N GLY A 37 -10.13 10.90 -10.90
CA GLY A 37 -11.29 11.30 -11.67
C GLY A 37 -11.08 12.49 -12.58
N PHE A 38 -9.95 13.21 -12.46
CA PHE A 38 -9.70 14.44 -13.21
C PHE A 38 -9.67 14.23 -14.72
N ASN A 39 -9.08 13.11 -15.16
CA ASN A 39 -9.00 12.74 -16.57
C ASN A 39 -10.03 11.65 -16.91
N ASP A 40 -10.90 11.96 -17.86
CA ASP A 40 -11.93 11.07 -18.41
C ASP A 40 -11.43 10.20 -19.56
N GLY A 41 -10.18 10.37 -20.00
CA GLY A 41 -9.63 9.71 -21.18
C GLY A 41 -10.10 10.30 -22.51
N ARG A 42 -10.84 11.41 -22.48
CA ARG A 42 -11.29 12.16 -23.68
C ARG A 42 -10.32 13.28 -24.02
N ALA A 43 -10.23 13.62 -25.31
CA ALA A 43 -9.41 14.73 -25.81
C ALA A 43 -9.98 16.11 -25.45
N THR A 44 -11.27 16.19 -25.10
CA THR A 44 -11.95 17.42 -24.69
C THR A 44 -12.29 17.39 -23.20
N THR A 45 -12.00 18.48 -22.50
CA THR A 45 -12.27 18.68 -21.06
C THR A 45 -13.60 19.40 -20.84
N ASN A 46 -14.68 18.90 -21.45
CA ASN A 46 -16.02 19.44 -21.21
C ASN A 46 -16.60 18.79 -19.95
N ILE A 47 -17.20 19.62 -19.08
CA ILE A 47 -17.87 19.16 -17.86
C ILE A 47 -19.24 18.60 -18.24
N ASP A 48 -19.23 17.38 -18.77
CA ASP A 48 -20.44 16.66 -19.16
C ASP A 48 -20.87 15.65 -18.07
N TRP A 49 -22.07 15.09 -18.23
CA TRP A 49 -22.55 13.97 -17.39
C TRP A 49 -21.58 12.78 -17.33
N PHE A 50 -20.79 12.58 -18.38
CA PHE A 50 -19.75 11.55 -18.41
C PHE A 50 -18.63 11.81 -17.40
N TRP A 51 -18.20 13.06 -17.26
CA TRP A 51 -17.16 13.47 -16.31
C TRP A 51 -17.61 13.24 -14.87
N ILE A 52 -18.85 13.63 -14.57
CA ILE A 52 -19.45 13.40 -13.25
C ILE A 52 -19.51 11.90 -12.93
N LYS A 53 -19.90 11.06 -13.90
CA LYS A 53 -19.88 9.59 -13.75
C LYS A 53 -18.47 9.05 -13.50
N ASN A 54 -17.47 9.52 -14.23
CA ASN A 54 -16.07 9.10 -14.04
C ASN A 54 -15.55 9.50 -12.65
N LEU A 55 -15.90 10.70 -12.17
CA LEU A 55 -15.54 11.17 -10.84
C LEU A 55 -16.19 10.32 -9.73
N ILE A 56 -17.49 10.04 -9.84
CA ILE A 56 -18.19 9.16 -8.88
C ILE A 56 -17.56 7.76 -8.86
N ASN A 57 -17.31 7.18 -10.04
CA ASN A 57 -16.64 5.88 -10.15
C ASN A 57 -15.25 5.89 -9.51
N SER A 58 -14.50 6.97 -9.70
CA SER A 58 -13.16 7.13 -9.12
C SER A 58 -13.22 7.19 -7.60
N ILE A 59 -14.15 7.97 -7.03
CA ILE A 59 -14.37 8.02 -5.58
C ILE A 59 -14.72 6.65 -5.02
N LEU A 60 -15.59 5.88 -5.71
CA LEU A 60 -15.94 4.52 -5.29
C LEU A 60 -14.70 3.60 -5.30
N ILE A 61 -13.92 3.60 -6.38
CA ILE A 61 -12.69 2.80 -6.50
C ILE A 61 -11.72 3.12 -5.36
N VAL A 62 -11.48 4.41 -5.10
CA VAL A 62 -10.59 4.87 -4.03
C VAL A 62 -11.12 4.44 -2.66
N THR A 63 -12.43 4.58 -2.43
CA THR A 63 -13.07 4.20 -1.16
C THR A 63 -12.87 2.72 -0.86
N PHE A 64 -13.19 1.83 -1.81
CA PHE A 64 -13.02 0.39 -1.62
C PHE A 64 -11.56 0.00 -1.43
N THR A 65 -10.66 0.57 -2.23
CA THR A 65 -9.22 0.29 -2.13
C THR A 65 -8.65 0.70 -0.78
N LEU A 66 -8.97 1.92 -0.33
CA LEU A 66 -8.51 2.44 0.96
C LEU A 66 -9.10 1.66 2.14
N LEU A 67 -10.38 1.28 2.08
CA LEU A 67 -11.00 0.48 3.13
C LEU A 67 -10.29 -0.87 3.30
N ILE A 68 -10.08 -1.59 2.20
CA ILE A 68 -9.39 -2.90 2.24
C ILE A 68 -7.97 -2.75 2.78
N ARG A 69 -7.23 -1.74 2.31
CA ARG A 69 -5.86 -1.45 2.77
C ARG A 69 -5.81 -1.15 4.27
N GLU A 70 -6.65 -0.24 4.75
CA GLU A 70 -6.63 0.16 6.17
C GLU A 70 -7.12 -0.97 7.08
N SER A 71 -8.08 -1.78 6.62
CA SER A 71 -8.47 -3.00 7.31
C SER A 71 -7.29 -3.97 7.44
N ALA A 72 -6.55 -4.20 6.36
CA ALA A 72 -5.36 -5.07 6.39
C ALA A 72 -4.29 -4.54 7.37
N HIS A 73 -3.99 -3.25 7.33
CA HIS A 73 -3.05 -2.59 8.25
C HIS A 73 -3.45 -2.75 9.71
N LYS A 74 -4.73 -2.51 10.05
CA LYS A 74 -5.22 -2.65 11.43
C LYS A 74 -5.19 -4.10 11.91
N ILE A 75 -5.62 -5.05 11.06
CA ILE A 75 -5.57 -6.48 11.40
C ILE A 75 -4.13 -6.93 11.64
N ALA A 76 -3.19 -6.53 10.76
CA ALA A 76 -1.78 -6.82 10.92
C ALA A 76 -1.21 -6.19 12.20
N ALA A 77 -1.54 -4.93 12.49
CA ALA A 77 -1.11 -4.27 13.72
C ALA A 77 -1.59 -5.03 14.97
N LEU A 78 -2.85 -5.46 15.01
CA LEU A 78 -3.40 -6.20 16.14
C LEU A 78 -2.73 -7.57 16.34
N SER A 79 -2.32 -8.24 15.25
CA SER A 79 -1.58 -9.50 15.33
C SER A 79 -0.22 -9.35 16.04
N VAL A 80 0.44 -8.20 15.86
CA VAL A 80 1.73 -7.89 16.50
C VAL A 80 1.54 -7.29 17.92
N GLY A 81 0.33 -6.87 18.27
CA GLY A 81 0.02 -6.19 19.54
C GLY A 81 0.15 -4.68 19.48
N TYR A 82 -0.06 -4.07 18.30
CA TYR A 82 -0.09 -2.62 18.07
C TYR A 82 -1.48 -2.14 17.68
N ARG A 83 -1.77 -0.87 17.96
CA ARG A 83 -2.91 -0.16 17.37
C ARG A 83 -2.42 0.73 16.25
N ALA A 84 -2.98 0.56 15.06
CA ALA A 84 -2.72 1.43 13.93
C ALA A 84 -3.81 2.52 13.83
N GLU A 85 -3.36 3.77 13.75
CA GLU A 85 -4.18 4.94 13.47
C GLU A 85 -3.75 5.55 12.14
N TYR A 86 -4.69 5.72 11.22
CA TYR A 86 -4.41 6.38 9.95
C TYR A 86 -4.17 7.89 10.13
N LYS A 87 -3.04 8.40 9.61
CA LYS A 87 -2.70 9.83 9.61
C LYS A 87 -2.42 10.32 8.20
N MET A 88 -3.33 11.17 7.71
CA MET A 88 -3.19 11.79 6.40
C MET A 88 -1.94 12.67 6.29
N TRP A 89 -1.28 12.64 5.14
CA TRP A 89 -0.16 13.52 4.82
C TRP A 89 -0.64 14.64 3.91
N THR A 90 -0.99 15.78 4.52
CA THR A 90 -1.59 16.92 3.82
C THR A 90 -0.73 17.45 2.67
N PHE A 91 0.59 17.56 2.87
CA PHE A 91 1.51 18.00 1.82
C PHE A 91 1.58 17.02 0.66
N GLY A 92 1.61 15.71 0.92
CA GLY A 92 1.60 14.69 -0.12
C GLY A 92 0.34 14.78 -0.99
N LEU A 93 -0.81 14.95 -0.34
CA LEU A 93 -2.09 15.12 -1.04
C LEU A 93 -2.12 16.42 -1.87
N LEU A 94 -1.62 17.53 -1.34
CA LEU A 94 -1.56 18.81 -2.05
C LEU A 94 -0.66 18.71 -3.29
N ILE A 95 0.52 18.10 -3.16
CA ILE A 95 1.43 17.83 -4.28
C ILE A 95 0.73 17.00 -5.36
N GLY A 96 -0.02 15.96 -4.95
CA GLY A 96 -0.81 15.15 -5.88
C GLY A 96 -1.84 15.97 -6.67
N VAL A 97 -2.53 16.89 -6.02
CA VAL A 97 -3.49 17.80 -6.67
C VAL A 97 -2.80 18.75 -7.65
N VAL A 98 -1.71 19.39 -7.24
CA VAL A 98 -0.96 20.32 -8.11
C VAL A 98 -0.45 19.62 -9.36
N ILE A 99 0.10 18.41 -9.21
CA ILE A 99 0.59 17.62 -10.34
C ILE A 99 -0.59 17.17 -11.23
N ALA A 100 -1.74 16.85 -10.66
CA ALA A 100 -2.93 16.52 -11.44
C ALA A 100 -3.35 17.70 -12.34
N PHE A 101 -3.32 18.94 -11.85
CA PHE A 101 -3.60 20.13 -12.66
C PHE A 101 -2.54 20.36 -13.75
N ILE A 102 -1.25 20.28 -13.40
CA ILE A 102 -0.16 20.49 -14.36
C ILE A 102 -0.16 19.43 -15.46
N SER A 103 -0.42 18.17 -15.10
CA SER A 103 -0.41 17.04 -16.03
C SER A 103 -1.72 16.87 -16.81
N GLY A 104 -2.77 17.62 -16.50
CA GLY A 104 -4.11 17.36 -17.00
C GLY A 104 -4.65 15.98 -16.59
N GLY A 105 -4.23 15.47 -15.42
CA GLY A 105 -4.63 14.16 -14.88
C GLY A 105 -4.09 12.92 -15.60
N LYS A 106 -3.08 13.07 -16.47
CA LYS A 106 -2.42 11.92 -17.13
C LYS A 106 -1.46 11.16 -16.21
N VAL A 107 -0.74 11.88 -15.35
CA VAL A 107 0.15 11.30 -14.35
C VAL A 107 -0.52 11.36 -12.99
N TRP A 108 -0.72 10.20 -12.36
CA TRP A 108 -1.24 10.11 -11.00
C TRP A 108 -0.07 10.09 -10.02
N VAL A 109 -0.02 11.08 -9.13
CA VAL A 109 0.90 11.09 -7.99
C VAL A 109 0.07 10.88 -6.74
N LEU A 110 0.18 9.67 -6.16
CA LEU A 110 -0.67 9.24 -5.04
C LEU A 110 0.18 9.15 -3.77
N LEU A 111 0.18 10.23 -2.99
CA LEU A 111 0.91 10.33 -1.72
C LEU A 111 -0.10 10.47 -0.57
N PRO A 112 -0.75 9.37 -0.15
CA PRO A 112 -1.94 9.42 0.70
C PRO A 112 -1.64 9.86 2.15
N ALA A 113 -0.85 9.04 2.84
CA ALA A 113 -0.80 9.03 4.30
C ALA A 113 0.25 8.03 4.81
N GLY A 114 0.52 8.13 6.11
CA GLY A 114 1.19 7.09 6.88
C GLY A 114 0.32 6.63 8.04
N ILE A 115 0.70 5.52 8.66
CA ILE A 115 0.05 5.00 9.87
C ILE A 115 0.76 5.53 11.13
N ILE A 116 0.11 5.72 12.27
CA ILE A 116 0.76 5.87 13.57
C ILE A 116 0.53 4.57 14.34
N LEU A 117 1.59 4.01 14.89
CA LEU A 117 1.52 2.78 15.66
C LEU A 117 1.64 3.11 17.14
N HIS A 118 0.67 2.62 17.92
CA HIS A 118 0.67 2.73 19.38
C HIS A 118 0.85 1.35 19.99
N HIS A 119 1.75 1.26 20.97
CA HIS A 119 2.05 0.00 21.65
C HIS A 119 0.92 -0.39 22.61
N MET A 120 0.47 -1.67 22.58
CA MET A 120 -0.49 -2.21 23.57
C MET A 120 0.23 -3.08 24.61
N ALA A 121 0.58 -2.48 25.77
CA ALA A 121 1.36 -3.14 26.82
C ALA A 121 0.75 -4.47 27.33
N GLY A 122 -0.59 -4.57 27.38
CA GLY A 122 -1.29 -5.76 27.88
C GLY A 122 -1.20 -7.00 26.97
N HIS A 123 -0.91 -6.85 25.68
CA HIS A 123 -0.98 -7.94 24.69
C HIS A 123 0.39 -8.49 24.28
N ARG A 124 1.47 -8.04 24.93
CA ARG A 124 2.87 -8.46 24.65
C ARG A 124 3.56 -9.05 25.89
N LEU A 125 2.82 -9.83 26.70
CA LEU A 125 3.41 -10.56 27.83
C LEU A 125 4.41 -11.61 27.29
N GLY A 126 5.69 -11.49 27.66
CA GLY A 126 6.77 -12.34 27.16
C GLY A 126 7.54 -11.80 25.94
N PHE A 127 7.15 -10.65 25.39
CA PHE A 127 7.84 -9.99 24.26
C PHE A 127 8.52 -8.67 24.69
N PHE A 128 9.33 -8.09 23.79
CA PHE A 128 10.02 -6.83 24.02
C PHE A 128 9.06 -5.70 24.47
N ARG A 129 9.31 -5.18 25.68
CA ARG A 129 8.42 -4.26 26.43
C ARG A 129 8.66 -2.77 26.16
N TYR A 130 9.78 -2.39 25.55
CA TYR A 130 10.19 -0.99 25.42
C TYR A 130 9.83 -0.43 24.05
N GLY A 131 8.54 -0.16 23.83
CA GLY A 131 8.08 0.60 22.66
C GLY A 131 7.77 -0.23 21.41
N LEU A 132 7.95 0.40 20.26
CA LEU A 132 7.67 -0.17 18.95
C LEU A 132 8.92 -0.89 18.43
N ASP A 133 8.76 -2.15 18.07
CA ASP A 133 9.83 -2.90 17.42
C ASP A 133 9.95 -2.46 15.95
N TYR A 134 11.18 -2.18 15.50
CA TYR A 134 11.41 -1.78 14.11
C TYR A 134 10.98 -2.88 13.13
N PHE A 135 11.24 -4.14 13.45
CA PHE A 135 10.85 -5.24 12.59
C PHE A 135 9.32 -5.40 12.53
N GLY A 136 8.66 -5.43 13.70
CA GLY A 136 7.19 -5.46 13.77
C GLY A 136 6.52 -4.27 13.07
N THR A 137 7.03 -3.06 13.22
CA THR A 137 6.50 -1.87 12.52
C THR A 137 6.69 -1.94 11.01
N GLY A 138 7.83 -2.47 10.54
CA GLY A 138 8.11 -2.72 9.13
C GLY A 138 7.17 -3.76 8.52
N LEU A 139 6.91 -4.87 9.22
CA LEU A 139 5.97 -5.91 8.79
C LEU A 139 4.55 -5.38 8.68
N VAL A 140 4.07 -4.64 9.69
CA VAL A 140 2.75 -4.00 9.63
C VAL A 140 2.68 -3.05 8.43
N SER A 141 3.71 -2.22 8.24
CA SER A 141 3.76 -1.28 7.12
C SER A 141 3.72 -1.98 5.75
N ALA A 142 4.35 -3.15 5.61
CA ALA A 142 4.34 -3.94 4.39
C ALA A 142 2.93 -4.46 4.01
N THR A 143 2.04 -4.65 4.97
CA THR A 143 0.71 -5.22 4.70
C THR A 143 -0.18 -4.31 3.85
N GLY A 144 0.02 -2.99 3.91
CA GLY A 144 -0.70 -2.04 3.06
C GLY A 144 -0.44 -2.21 1.56
N PRO A 145 0.83 -2.07 1.10
CA PRO A 145 1.20 -2.31 -0.29
C PRO A 145 0.81 -3.72 -0.78
N ILE A 146 0.95 -4.74 0.08
CA ILE A 146 0.53 -6.11 -0.23
C ILE A 146 -0.98 -6.21 -0.44
N ALA A 147 -1.79 -5.57 0.42
CA ALA A 147 -3.25 -5.57 0.28
C ALA A 147 -3.71 -4.92 -1.04
N ASN A 148 -3.06 -3.82 -1.44
CA ASN A 148 -3.32 -3.17 -2.74
C ASN A 148 -2.98 -4.11 -3.90
N MET A 149 -1.84 -4.81 -3.84
CA MET A 149 -1.48 -5.77 -4.91
C MET A 149 -2.39 -6.99 -4.94
N LEU A 150 -2.80 -7.52 -3.78
CA LEU A 150 -3.80 -8.59 -3.71
C LEU A 150 -5.13 -8.14 -4.30
N MET A 151 -5.55 -6.90 -4.05
CA MET A 151 -6.75 -6.33 -4.65
C MET A 151 -6.61 -6.18 -6.18
N ALA A 152 -5.46 -5.74 -6.68
CA ALA A 152 -5.19 -5.68 -8.12
C ALA A 152 -5.27 -7.06 -8.78
N VAL A 153 -4.66 -8.08 -8.16
CA VAL A 153 -4.70 -9.48 -8.60
C VAL A 153 -6.13 -10.02 -8.62
N PHE A 154 -6.90 -9.76 -7.56
CA PHE A 154 -8.30 -10.18 -7.46
C PHE A 154 -9.17 -9.53 -8.54
N LEU A 155 -9.05 -8.22 -8.74
CA LEU A 155 -9.78 -7.49 -9.79
C LEU A 155 -9.38 -7.96 -11.20
N LYS A 156 -8.10 -8.29 -11.41
CA LYS A 156 -7.61 -8.86 -12.67
C LYS A 156 -8.20 -10.24 -12.93
N ALA A 157 -8.30 -11.08 -11.91
CA ALA A 157 -8.98 -12.37 -12.02
C ALA A 157 -10.47 -12.20 -12.37
N LEU A 158 -11.14 -11.20 -11.79
CA LEU A 158 -12.53 -10.88 -12.11
C LEU A 158 -12.72 -10.36 -13.54
N MET A 159 -11.71 -9.67 -14.10
CA MET A 159 -11.71 -9.17 -15.47
C MET A 159 -11.78 -10.31 -16.52
N TYR A 160 -11.39 -11.54 -16.17
CA TYR A 160 -11.56 -12.71 -17.05
C TYR A 160 -13.04 -12.93 -17.45
N PHE A 161 -13.98 -12.64 -16.55
CA PHE A 161 -15.41 -12.77 -16.85
C PHE A 161 -15.96 -11.57 -17.63
N ASN A 162 -15.42 -10.37 -17.41
CA ASN A 162 -15.91 -9.11 -18.01
C ASN A 162 -14.74 -8.23 -18.50
N PRO A 163 -14.11 -8.56 -19.65
CA PRO A 163 -12.86 -7.93 -20.09
C PRO A 163 -13.01 -6.46 -20.52
N LEU A 164 -14.20 -6.05 -20.96
CA LEU A 164 -14.46 -4.72 -21.51
C LEU A 164 -14.88 -3.68 -20.46
N ASN A 165 -14.93 -4.03 -19.17
CA ASN A 165 -15.36 -3.09 -18.15
C ASN A 165 -14.23 -2.10 -17.81
N GLN A 166 -14.35 -0.88 -18.34
CA GLN A 166 -13.43 0.23 -18.10
C GLN A 166 -13.24 0.55 -16.61
N LEU A 167 -14.28 0.33 -15.79
CA LEU A 167 -14.19 0.54 -14.35
C LEU A 167 -13.21 -0.42 -13.68
N LEU A 168 -13.23 -1.70 -14.07
CA LEU A 168 -12.30 -2.70 -13.53
C LEU A 168 -10.87 -2.39 -13.95
N GLN A 169 -10.64 -2.03 -15.21
CA GLN A 169 -9.32 -1.65 -15.70
C GLN A 169 -8.76 -0.44 -14.92
N LYS A 170 -9.59 0.59 -14.71
CA LYS A 170 -9.22 1.75 -13.91
C LYS A 170 -8.92 1.39 -12.45
N ALA A 171 -9.71 0.49 -11.86
CA ALA A 171 -9.51 0.03 -10.48
C ALA A 171 -8.23 -0.79 -10.32
N ILE A 172 -7.90 -1.66 -11.27
CA ILE A 172 -6.63 -2.42 -11.31
C ILE A 172 -5.46 -1.45 -11.40
N LEU A 173 -5.51 -0.51 -12.35
CA LEU A 173 -4.46 0.49 -12.52
C LEU A 173 -4.28 1.33 -11.26
N PHE A 174 -5.37 1.77 -10.64
CA PHE A 174 -5.30 2.52 -9.37
C PHE A 174 -4.60 1.71 -8.28
N ASN A 175 -4.98 0.44 -8.07
CA ASN A 175 -4.39 -0.40 -7.03
C ASN A 175 -2.89 -0.65 -7.26
N ILE A 176 -2.49 -0.90 -8.52
CA ILE A 176 -1.08 -1.10 -8.88
C ILE A 176 -0.28 0.18 -8.62
N VAL A 177 -0.74 1.32 -9.15
CA VAL A 177 -0.07 2.61 -9.00
C VAL A 177 0.01 2.98 -7.51
N PHE A 178 -1.06 2.76 -6.77
CA PHE A 178 -1.11 3.03 -5.34
C PHE A 178 -0.13 2.15 -4.55
N ALA A 179 -0.03 0.85 -4.85
CA ALA A 179 0.95 -0.04 -4.23
C ALA A 179 2.40 0.43 -4.47
N VAL A 180 2.71 0.81 -5.72
CA VAL A 180 4.04 1.29 -6.12
C VAL A 180 4.41 2.57 -5.37
N TYR A 181 3.52 3.56 -5.27
CA TYR A 181 3.81 4.78 -4.52
C TYR A 181 4.01 4.48 -3.03
N THR A 182 3.17 3.63 -2.44
CA THR A 182 3.24 3.35 -0.99
C THR A 182 4.50 2.66 -0.53
N ILE A 183 5.17 1.90 -1.41
CA ILE A 183 6.43 1.21 -1.09
C ILE A 183 7.67 2.07 -1.35
N LEU A 184 7.51 3.29 -1.87
CA LEU A 184 8.64 4.21 -1.99
C LEU A 184 9.23 4.55 -0.61
N PRO A 185 10.57 4.66 -0.49
CA PRO A 185 11.24 4.90 0.78
C PRO A 185 11.19 6.38 1.19
N ILE A 186 10.00 6.99 1.16
CA ILE A 186 9.77 8.40 1.49
C ILE A 186 8.98 8.47 2.81
N PRO A 187 9.53 9.00 3.92
CA PRO A 187 8.74 9.25 5.12
C PRO A 187 7.61 10.25 4.81
N PRO A 188 6.33 10.01 5.18
CA PRO A 188 5.78 9.06 6.16
C PRO A 188 5.23 7.73 5.59
N MET A 189 5.54 7.39 4.33
CA MET A 189 4.96 6.25 3.61
C MET A 189 5.43 4.90 4.17
N ASP A 190 4.71 3.84 3.82
CA ASP A 190 4.92 2.48 4.32
C ASP A 190 6.32 1.93 3.97
N GLY A 191 6.84 2.25 2.78
CA GLY A 191 8.16 1.82 2.34
C GLY A 191 9.31 2.28 3.24
N SER A 192 9.22 3.50 3.79
CA SER A 192 10.25 4.03 4.70
C SER A 192 10.38 3.19 5.96
N ARG A 193 9.26 2.81 6.58
CA ARG A 193 9.23 1.99 7.81
C ARG A 193 9.66 0.57 7.56
N MET A 194 9.30 0.03 6.41
CA MET A 194 9.72 -1.30 5.99
C MET A 194 11.24 -1.37 5.80
N LEU A 195 11.84 -0.33 5.22
CA LEU A 195 13.30 -0.21 5.08
C LEU A 195 14.01 -0.13 6.44
N PHE A 196 13.48 0.63 7.39
CA PHE A 196 14.02 0.71 8.75
C PHE A 196 13.81 -0.59 9.55
N GLY A 197 12.74 -1.35 9.27
CA GLY A 197 12.48 -2.62 9.93
C GLY A 197 13.40 -3.74 9.47
N SER A 198 13.54 -3.93 8.16
CA SER A 198 14.54 -4.83 7.58
C SER A 198 14.80 -4.48 6.13
N ARG A 199 16.05 -4.13 5.83
CA ARG A 199 16.52 -3.75 4.48
C ARG A 199 16.41 -4.89 3.47
N MET A 200 16.54 -6.13 3.96
CA MET A 200 16.41 -7.33 3.14
C MET A 200 14.95 -7.61 2.79
N VAL A 201 14.04 -7.55 3.79
CA VAL A 201 12.60 -7.73 3.56
C VAL A 201 12.08 -6.63 2.64
N TYR A 202 12.35 -5.37 3.01
CA TYR A 202 12.89 -4.36 2.10
C TYR A 202 12.82 -4.61 0.58
N ALA A 203 14.01 -4.95 0.08
CA ALA A 203 14.30 -5.25 -1.30
C ALA A 203 13.40 -6.36 -1.87
N PHE A 204 13.09 -7.40 -1.08
CA PHE A 204 12.24 -8.50 -1.55
C PHE A 204 10.84 -8.04 -1.94
N ILE A 205 10.10 -7.36 -1.04
CA ILE A 205 8.72 -6.95 -1.37
C ILE A 205 8.71 -5.74 -2.31
N PHE A 206 9.70 -4.85 -2.28
CA PHE A 206 9.84 -3.80 -3.29
C PHE A 206 9.96 -4.37 -4.71
N CYS A 207 10.90 -5.31 -4.92
CA CYS A 207 11.10 -5.95 -6.22
C CYS A 207 9.88 -6.81 -6.61
N SER A 208 9.26 -7.49 -5.64
CA SER A 208 8.04 -8.28 -5.90
C SER A 208 6.88 -7.41 -6.37
N ILE A 209 6.65 -6.26 -5.73
CA ILE A 209 5.56 -5.35 -6.12
C ILE A 209 5.85 -4.72 -7.47
N ILE A 210 7.09 -4.30 -7.76
CA ILE A 210 7.42 -3.73 -9.08
C ILE A 210 7.30 -4.79 -10.18
N GLY A 211 7.84 -6.00 -9.96
CA GLY A 211 7.71 -7.09 -10.92
C GLY A 211 6.25 -7.46 -11.17
N GLY A 212 5.46 -7.62 -10.10
CA GLY A 212 4.02 -7.87 -10.20
C GLY A 212 3.26 -6.75 -10.89
N ALA A 213 3.61 -5.48 -10.65
CA ALA A 213 3.02 -4.34 -11.32
C ALA A 213 3.26 -4.40 -12.83
N ILE A 214 4.50 -4.68 -13.25
CA ILE A 214 4.86 -4.81 -14.66
C ILE A 214 4.12 -5.99 -15.30
N PHE A 215 4.11 -7.16 -14.67
CA PHE A 215 3.44 -8.34 -15.23
C PHE A 215 1.91 -8.17 -15.37
N LEU A 216 1.27 -7.52 -14.40
CA LEU A 216 -0.17 -7.22 -14.47
C LEU A 216 -0.52 -6.19 -15.56
N LEU A 217 0.42 -5.28 -15.89
CA LEU A 217 0.26 -4.31 -16.97
C LEU A 217 0.50 -4.91 -18.37
N ILE A 218 1.31 -5.97 -18.49
CA ILE A 218 1.59 -6.69 -19.75
C ILE A 218 0.50 -7.74 -20.07
N ASP A 219 -0.57 -7.80 -19.27
CA ASP A 219 -1.70 -8.75 -19.46
C ASP A 219 -1.30 -10.24 -19.39
N ILE A 220 -0.26 -10.57 -18.63
CA ILE A 220 0.14 -11.97 -18.37
C ILE A 220 -0.94 -12.66 -17.51
N PRO A 221 -1.19 -13.98 -17.68
CA PRO A 221 -2.07 -14.73 -16.81
C PRO A 221 -1.78 -14.49 -15.32
N VAL A 222 -2.85 -14.38 -14.52
CA VAL A 222 -2.76 -13.95 -13.11
C VAL A 222 -1.80 -14.83 -12.30
N LEU A 223 -1.86 -16.15 -12.48
CA LEU A 223 -0.99 -17.10 -11.79
C LEU A 223 0.50 -16.87 -12.12
N LEU A 224 0.81 -16.68 -13.40
CA LEU A 224 2.18 -16.41 -13.86
C LEU A 224 2.66 -15.04 -13.36
N SER A 225 1.78 -14.05 -13.27
CA SER A 225 2.11 -12.73 -12.73
C SER A 225 2.51 -12.81 -11.25
N VAL A 226 1.81 -13.61 -10.45
CA VAL A 226 2.13 -13.81 -9.02
C VAL A 226 3.42 -14.59 -8.85
N LEU A 227 3.60 -15.70 -9.56
CA LEU A 227 4.83 -16.50 -9.49
C LEU A 227 6.04 -15.70 -10.00
N GLY A 228 5.89 -15.01 -11.13
CA GLY A 228 6.89 -14.11 -11.69
C GLY A 228 7.27 -13.02 -10.71
N ALA A 229 6.30 -12.39 -10.04
CA ALA A 229 6.56 -11.38 -9.01
C ALA A 229 7.44 -11.92 -7.87
N LEU A 230 7.18 -13.13 -7.39
CA LEU A 230 8.00 -13.76 -6.34
C LEU A 230 9.42 -14.09 -6.83
N VAL A 231 9.57 -14.54 -8.08
CA VAL A 231 10.89 -14.79 -8.67
C VAL A 231 11.69 -13.49 -8.80
N VAL A 232 11.07 -12.41 -9.30
CA VAL A 232 11.70 -11.08 -9.38
C VAL A 232 12.05 -10.57 -7.97
N GLY A 233 11.17 -10.78 -7.00
CA GLY A 233 11.43 -10.51 -5.58
C GLY A 233 12.68 -11.21 -5.05
N PHE A 234 12.78 -12.52 -5.30
CA PHE A 234 13.89 -13.35 -4.85
C PHE A 234 15.21 -12.95 -5.54
N LEU A 235 15.19 -12.67 -6.84
CA LEU A 235 16.35 -12.15 -7.56
C LEU A 235 16.78 -10.80 -7.00
N GLY A 236 15.83 -9.88 -6.76
CA GLY A 236 16.11 -8.58 -6.16
C GLY A 236 16.71 -8.70 -4.76
N TRP A 237 16.24 -9.64 -3.96
CA TRP A 237 16.79 -9.95 -2.64
C TRP A 237 18.25 -10.44 -2.72
N ILE A 238 18.58 -11.36 -3.64
CA ILE A 238 19.95 -11.84 -3.87
C ILE A 238 20.85 -10.70 -4.34
N LEU A 239 20.41 -9.92 -5.33
CA LEU A 239 21.20 -8.80 -5.86
C LEU A 239 21.49 -7.77 -4.77
N TYR A 240 20.48 -7.40 -3.98
CA TYR A 240 20.65 -6.49 -2.86
C TYR A 240 21.64 -7.02 -1.83
N TYR A 241 21.57 -8.32 -1.52
CA TYR A 241 22.53 -8.98 -0.63
C TYR A 241 23.96 -8.89 -1.15
N VAL A 242 24.17 -9.23 -2.43
CA VAL A 242 25.50 -9.29 -3.04
C VAL A 242 26.14 -7.90 -3.13
N PHE A 243 25.38 -6.88 -3.55
CA PHE A 243 25.92 -5.55 -3.79
C PHE A 243 26.03 -4.69 -2.54
N TRP A 244 25.09 -4.80 -1.60
CA TRP A 244 24.99 -3.87 -0.49
C TRP A 244 25.26 -4.54 0.87
N GLU A 245 24.58 -5.65 1.14
CA GLU A 245 24.55 -6.22 2.48
C GLU A 245 25.82 -7.01 2.81
N LYS A 246 26.41 -7.73 1.84
CA LYS A 246 27.64 -8.52 2.02
C LYS A 246 28.81 -7.67 2.54
N GLY A 247 28.89 -6.40 2.13
CA GLY A 247 29.92 -5.46 2.59
C GLY A 247 29.68 -4.95 4.02
N LEU A 248 28.43 -4.82 4.44
CA LEU A 248 28.05 -4.30 5.76
C LEU A 248 28.25 -5.32 6.88
N TRP A 249 28.14 -6.61 6.58
CA TRP A 249 28.34 -7.70 7.55
C TRP A 249 29.83 -8.00 7.82
N GLY A 250 30.74 -7.31 7.13
CA GLY A 250 32.18 -7.39 7.36
C GLY A 250 32.63 -6.85 8.72
N GLY A 251 31.78 -6.09 9.42
CA GLY A 251 32.14 -5.34 10.62
C GLY A 251 33.04 -4.14 10.28
N PRO A 252 33.16 -3.13 11.17
CA PRO A 252 34.04 -1.99 10.96
C PRO A 252 35.54 -2.34 11.10
N TYR A 253 35.86 -3.57 11.53
CA TYR A 253 37.23 -3.99 11.76
C TYR A 253 37.81 -4.63 10.49
N PRO A 254 39.01 -4.22 10.05
CA PRO A 254 39.70 -4.93 8.98
C PRO A 254 39.88 -6.38 9.41
N LYS A 255 39.53 -7.30 8.52
CA LYS A 255 39.88 -8.71 8.65
C LYS A 255 41.38 -8.80 8.34
N TRP A 256 42.19 -8.87 9.40
CA TRP A 256 43.63 -9.14 9.33
C TRP A 256 43.88 -10.55 8.81
#